data_AF-A0AAU4J3J4-F1
#
_entry.id   AF-A0AAU4J3J4-F1
#
_cell.length_a   1.000
_cell.length_b   1.000
_cell.length_c   1.000
_cell.angle_alpha   90.00
_cell.angle_beta   90.00
_cell.angle_gamma   90.00
#
_symmetry.space_group_name_H-M   'P 1'
#
loop_
_entity.id
_entity.type
_entity.pdbx_description
1 polymer ?
#
loop_
_entity_poly.entity_id
_entity_poly.type
_entity_poly.pdbx_seq_one_letter_code
_entity_poly.pdbx_strand_id
1 'polypeptide(L)'
;MKVPTGCAFTHIIRGDGKRITYQNAGVDCGFVGALNSGFYNWRIDFTYADTSNRTYRTSRGRTHTECKIDPMRNNAPQKLPHYGKACAHLVVNGVRRVSQCHHITK
;
A
#
# COMPACT_ATOMS: atom_id res chain seq x y z
N MET A 1 -8.09 14.19 -5.16
CA MET A 1 -7.32 14.28 -3.91
C MET A 1 -6.01 13.52 -4.08
N LYS A 2 -4.87 14.23 -4.06
CA LYS A 2 -3.53 13.62 -3.91
C LYS A 2 -3.27 13.41 -2.41
N VAL A 3 -2.25 12.64 -2.02
CA VAL A 3 -1.80 12.60 -0.61
C VAL A 3 -1.52 14.05 -0.17
N PRO A 4 -2.08 14.52 0.96
CA PRO A 4 -1.91 15.91 1.39
C PRO A 4 -0.43 16.29 1.58
N THR A 5 -0.10 17.56 1.37
CA THR A 5 1.24 18.08 1.67
C THR A 5 1.57 17.85 3.14
N GLY A 6 2.75 17.30 3.43
CA GLY A 6 3.15 16.89 4.78
C GLY A 6 2.76 15.45 5.14
N CYS A 7 2.14 14.71 4.22
CA CYS A 7 1.88 13.28 4.35
C CYS A 7 2.65 12.47 3.30
N ALA A 8 3.11 11.29 3.66
CA ALA A 8 3.78 10.33 2.78
C ALA A 8 3.05 8.99 2.81
N PHE A 9 2.89 8.34 1.65
CA PHE A 9 2.42 6.98 1.60
C PHE A 9 3.61 6.02 1.57
N THR A 10 3.75 5.24 2.63
CA THR A 10 4.84 4.31 2.88
C THR A 10 4.37 2.89 2.58
N HIS A 11 5.26 2.08 1.99
CA HIS A 11 5.05 0.65 1.81
C HIS A 11 6.33 -0.05 2.24
N ILE A 12 6.22 -0.94 3.21
CA ILE A 12 7.33 -1.67 3.80
C ILE A 12 7.14 -3.13 3.46
N ILE A 13 8.17 -3.74 2.88
CA ILE A 13 8.28 -5.18 2.68
C ILE A 13 9.57 -5.64 3.33
N ARG A 14 9.48 -6.69 4.15
CA ARG A 14 10.65 -7.43 4.66
C ARG A 14 10.51 -8.89 4.28
N GLY A 15 11.65 -9.52 4.04
CA GLY A 15 11.69 -10.88 3.53
C GLY A 15 13.02 -11.18 2.85
N ASP A 16 13.05 -12.32 2.17
CA ASP A 16 14.19 -12.79 1.39
C ASP A 16 13.70 -13.47 0.10
N GLY A 17 14.27 -13.07 -1.03
CA GLY A 17 13.82 -13.45 -2.37
C GLY A 17 12.29 -13.38 -2.51
N LYS A 18 11.66 -14.53 -2.81
CA LYS A 18 10.19 -14.63 -2.96
C LYS A 18 9.42 -14.72 -1.65
N ARG A 19 10.08 -14.82 -0.50
CA ARG A 19 9.43 -14.99 0.81
C ARG A 19 9.27 -13.63 1.48
N ILE A 20 8.04 -13.17 1.61
CA ILE A 20 7.68 -11.98 2.38
C ILE A 20 7.32 -12.40 3.81
N THR A 21 8.07 -11.91 4.79
CA THR A 21 7.83 -12.14 6.22
C THR A 21 7.03 -11.00 6.86
N TYR A 22 7.08 -9.81 6.30
CA TYR A 22 6.31 -8.66 6.76
C TYR A 22 5.95 -7.75 5.59
N GLN A 23 4.70 -7.29 5.56
CA GLN A 23 4.25 -6.31 4.60
C GLN A 23 3.22 -5.38 5.24
N ASN A 24 3.48 -4.08 5.15
CA ASN A 24 2.61 -3.03 5.65
C ASN A 24 2.63 -1.86 4.67
N ALA A 25 1.51 -1.15 4.56
CA ALA A 25 1.51 0.17 3.96
C ALA A 25 0.59 1.10 4.73
N GLY A 26 0.94 2.38 4.73
CA GLY A 26 0.15 3.39 5.41
C GLY A 26 0.45 4.79 4.93
N VAL A 27 -0.33 5.74 5.42
CA VAL A 27 -0.03 7.16 5.29
C VAL A 27 0.53 7.65 6.62
N ASP A 28 1.73 8.22 6.56
CA ASP A 28 2.38 8.90 7.67
C ASP A 28 2.29 10.40 7.42
N CYS A 29 1.61 11.13 8.31
CA CYS A 29 1.46 12.59 8.23
C CYS A 29 2.25 13.28 9.35
N GLY A 30 3.14 14.21 8.99
CA GLY A 30 3.91 15.01 9.93
C GLY A 30 3.26 16.36 10.24
N PHE A 31 3.30 16.76 11.51
CA PHE A 31 2.93 18.10 12.00
C PHE A 31 1.59 18.62 11.42
N VAL A 32 1.59 19.74 10.70
CA VAL A 32 0.40 20.34 10.07
C VAL A 32 -0.33 19.44 9.07
N GLY A 33 0.34 18.43 8.49
CA GLY A 33 -0.29 17.45 7.62
C GLY A 33 -1.30 16.57 8.36
N ALA A 34 -1.07 16.28 9.65
CA ALA A 34 -2.00 15.50 10.48
C ALA A 34 -3.25 16.30 10.90
N LEU A 35 -3.12 17.63 11.04
CA LEU A 35 -4.21 18.51 11.46
C LEU A 35 -5.24 18.78 10.36
N ASN A 36 -4.84 18.66 9.08
CA ASN A 36 -5.68 18.94 7.91
C ASN A 36 -5.92 17.71 7.01
N SER A 37 -5.47 16.52 7.43
CA SER A 37 -5.73 15.28 6.69
C SER A 37 -6.96 14.55 7.24
N GLY A 38 -7.65 13.87 6.35
CA GLY A 38 -8.84 13.10 6.69
C GLY A 38 -9.21 12.23 5.50
N PHE A 39 -8.86 10.94 5.58
CA PHE A 39 -9.17 9.97 4.54
C PHE A 39 -10.49 9.29 4.90
N TYR A 40 -11.52 9.52 4.08
CA TYR A 40 -12.81 8.82 4.15
C TYR A 40 -12.92 7.81 3.02
N ASN A 41 -13.73 6.76 3.21
CA ASN A 41 -13.95 5.70 2.22
C ASN A 41 -12.62 5.19 1.63
N TRP A 42 -11.67 4.95 2.52
CA TRP A 42 -10.32 4.60 2.15
C TRP A 42 -10.12 3.08 2.18
N ARG A 43 -9.24 2.57 1.33
CA ARG A 43 -8.70 1.21 1.44
C ARG A 43 -7.28 1.17 0.93
N ILE A 44 -6.52 0.18 1.38
CA ILE A 44 -5.18 -0.11 0.87
C ILE A 44 -5.19 -1.47 0.20
N ASP A 45 -4.81 -1.51 -1.07
CA ASP A 45 -4.72 -2.73 -1.87
C ASP A 45 -3.24 -3.08 -2.11
N PHE A 46 -2.89 -4.36 -2.05
CA PHE A 46 -1.55 -4.84 -2.44
C PHE A 46 -1.63 -5.63 -3.74
N THR A 47 -0.79 -5.35 -4.72
CA THR A 47 -0.73 -6.07 -6.00
C THR A 47 0.64 -6.67 -6.23
N TYR A 48 0.68 -7.82 -6.90
CA TYR A 48 1.90 -8.53 -7.26
C TYR A 48 1.91 -8.80 -8.74
N ALA A 49 2.98 -8.38 -9.40
CA ALA A 49 3.22 -8.59 -10.81
C ALA A 49 4.52 -9.35 -11.03
N ASP A 50 4.58 -10.14 -12.10
CA ASP A 50 5.81 -10.81 -12.52
C ASP A 50 6.79 -9.83 -13.18
N THR A 51 7.94 -10.34 -13.64
CA THR A 51 8.97 -9.56 -14.36
C THR A 51 8.50 -9.05 -15.72
N SER A 52 7.44 -9.62 -16.29
CA SER A 52 6.76 -9.15 -17.49
C SER A 52 5.65 -8.14 -17.18
N ASN A 53 5.57 -7.68 -15.93
CA ASN A 53 4.60 -6.70 -15.42
C ASN A 53 3.13 -7.18 -15.49
N ARG A 54 2.89 -8.49 -15.61
CA ARG A 54 1.55 -9.09 -15.52
C ARG A 54 1.17 -9.25 -14.06
N THR A 55 0.12 -8.55 -13.64
CA THR A 55 -0.42 -8.69 -12.28
C THR A 55 -1.11 -10.05 -12.14
N TYR A 56 -0.62 -10.89 -11.23
CA TYR A 56 -1.16 -12.23 -10.99
C TYR A 56 -1.94 -12.34 -9.67
N ARG A 57 -1.77 -11.37 -8.75
CA ARG A 57 -2.49 -11.37 -7.47
C ARG A 57 -2.78 -9.95 -7.01
N THR A 58 -3.99 -9.75 -6.47
CA THR A 58 -4.39 -8.54 -5.74
C THR A 58 -4.96 -8.93 -4.38
N SER A 59 -4.34 -8.48 -3.30
CA SER A 59 -4.89 -8.53 -1.95
C SER A 59 -5.64 -7.24 -1.69
N ARG A 60 -6.95 -7.23 -1.96
CA ARG A 60 -7.82 -6.05 -1.78
C ARG A 60 -8.14 -5.84 -0.30
N GLY A 61 -8.02 -4.61 0.17
CA GLY A 61 -8.40 -4.23 1.54
C GLY A 61 -9.91 -4.03 1.70
N ARG A 62 -10.40 -4.03 2.95
CA ARG A 62 -11.75 -3.54 3.27
C ARG A 62 -11.80 -2.02 3.06
N THR A 63 -12.92 -1.51 2.57
CA THR A 63 -13.19 -0.07 2.57
C THR A 63 -13.61 0.38 3.97
N HIS A 64 -12.87 1.34 4.50
CA HIS A 64 -13.11 2.02 5.77
C HIS A 64 -13.83 3.34 5.49
N THR A 65 -15.05 3.46 5.99
CA THR A 65 -15.94 4.63 5.76
C THR A 65 -15.64 5.76 6.74
N GLU A 66 -15.04 5.43 7.88
CA GLU A 66 -14.62 6.38 8.89
C GLU A 66 -13.50 7.32 8.39
N CYS A 67 -13.44 8.51 8.98
CA CYS A 67 -12.31 9.41 8.79
C CYS A 67 -11.10 8.87 9.55
N LYS A 68 -9.97 8.73 8.86
CA LYS A 68 -8.70 8.44 9.52
C LYS A 68 -7.59 9.33 8.95
N ILE A 69 -6.68 9.78 9.81
CA ILE A 69 -5.55 10.62 9.42
C ILE A 69 -4.34 9.78 8.97
N ASP A 70 -4.24 8.57 9.50
CA ASP A 70 -3.16 7.59 9.34
C ASP A 70 -3.70 6.22 8.84
N PRO A 71 -4.36 6.15 7.67
CA PRO A 71 -4.81 4.88 7.12
C PRO A 71 -3.63 3.92 6.96
N MET A 72 -3.74 2.73 7.55
CA MET A 72 -2.68 1.73 7.57
C MET A 72 -3.26 0.33 7.43
N ARG A 73 -2.55 -0.56 6.74
CA ARG A 73 -2.93 -1.95 6.57
C ARG A 73 -1.71 -2.88 6.56
N ASN A 74 -1.80 -3.94 7.36
CA ASN A 74 -0.88 -5.09 7.29
C ASN A 74 -1.39 -6.13 6.29
N ASN A 75 -0.48 -6.87 5.68
CA ASN A 75 -0.78 -8.05 4.88
C ASN A 75 -0.05 -9.27 5.44
N ALA A 76 -0.69 -10.44 5.34
CA ALA A 76 -0.15 -11.66 5.90
C ALA A 76 1.19 -12.04 5.22
N PRO A 77 2.13 -12.65 5.99
CA PRO A 77 3.33 -13.28 5.42
C PRO A 77 2.95 -14.25 4.30
N GLN A 78 3.78 -14.32 3.26
CA GLN A 78 3.48 -15.16 2.10
C GLN A 78 4.74 -15.50 1.30
N LYS A 79 4.65 -16.56 0.51
CA LYS A 79 5.63 -16.89 -0.52
C LYS A 79 5.05 -16.55 -1.89
N LEU A 80 5.76 -15.73 -2.66
CA LEU A 80 5.38 -15.34 -4.00
C LEU A 80 5.70 -16.46 -5.01
N PRO A 81 4.83 -16.73 -5.99
CA PRO A 81 5.11 -17.71 -7.04
C PRO A 81 6.22 -17.22 -7.97
N HIS A 82 6.25 -15.92 -8.27
CA HIS A 82 7.18 -15.29 -9.21
C HIS A 82 7.92 -14.10 -8.58
N TYR A 83 9.15 -13.85 -9.06
CA TYR A 83 9.83 -12.57 -8.89
C TYR A 83 9.14 -11.51 -9.75
N GLY A 84 9.36 -10.23 -9.43
CA GLY A 84 8.78 -9.11 -10.15
C GLY A 84 8.59 -7.90 -9.25
N LYS A 85 7.36 -7.46 -9.04
CA LYS A 85 7.06 -6.23 -8.30
C LYS A 85 5.90 -6.43 -7.34
N ALA A 86 6.05 -5.88 -6.14
CA ALA A 86 4.98 -5.78 -5.15
C ALA A 86 4.65 -4.30 -4.92
N CYS A 87 3.39 -3.92 -5.12
CA CYS A 87 2.92 -2.55 -4.92
C CYS A 87 1.86 -2.48 -3.83
N ALA A 88 1.82 -1.36 -3.13
CA ALA A 88 0.68 -0.94 -2.33
C ALA A 88 0.01 0.26 -2.99
N HIS A 89 -1.31 0.34 -2.86
CA HIS A 89 -2.13 1.40 -3.43
C HIS A 89 -3.09 1.94 -2.39
N LEU A 90 -3.07 3.25 -2.17
CA LEU A 90 -4.12 3.93 -1.41
C LEU A 90 -5.26 4.30 -2.35
N VAL A 91 -6.47 3.87 -2.03
CA VAL A 91 -7.71 4.17 -2.74
C VAL A 91 -8.61 4.98 -1.82
N VAL A 92 -9.13 6.12 -2.28
CA VAL A 92 -9.98 7.03 -1.50
C VAL A 92 -11.18 7.43 -2.36
N ASN A 93 -12.39 7.17 -1.87
CA ASN A 93 -13.64 7.31 -2.63
C ASN A 93 -13.60 6.52 -3.97
N GLY A 94 -13.10 5.28 -3.92
CA GLY A 94 -13.01 4.40 -5.10
C GLY A 94 -11.89 4.73 -6.09
N VAL A 95 -11.16 5.84 -5.92
CA VAL A 95 -10.09 6.27 -6.84
C VAL A 95 -8.72 6.02 -6.22
N ARG A 96 -7.81 5.37 -6.97
CA ARG A 96 -6.40 5.20 -6.57
C ARG A 96 -5.70 6.54 -6.54
N ARG A 97 -5.19 6.94 -5.37
CA ARG A 97 -4.56 8.26 -5.16
C ARG A 97 -3.04 8.22 -5.26
N VAL A 98 -2.43 7.13 -4.81
CA VAL A 98 -0.98 6.94 -4.81
C VAL A 98 -0.64 5.46 -4.86
N SER A 99 0.58 5.15 -5.32
CA SER A 99 1.15 3.80 -5.33
C SER A 99 2.60 3.86 -4.89
N GLN A 100 3.04 2.87 -4.12
CA GLN A 100 4.46 2.66 -3.83
C GLN A 100 4.81 1.19 -4.09
N CYS A 101 5.88 0.96 -4.84
CA CYS A 101 6.25 -0.36 -5.32
C CYS A 101 7.69 -0.72 -4.97
N HIS A 102 7.92 -2.02 -4.76
CA HIS A 102 9.23 -2.62 -4.58
C HIS A 102 9.47 -3.68 -5.65
N HIS A 103 10.69 -3.72 -6.17
CA HIS A 103 11.11 -4.85 -7.00
C HIS A 103 11.52 -5.99 -6.09
N ILE A 104 10.92 -7.15 -6.32
CA ILE A 104 11.27 -8.41 -5.66
C ILE A 104 12.09 -9.20 -6.67
N THR A 105 13.40 -9.09 -6.57
CA THR A 105 14.37 -9.79 -7.43
C THR A 105 15.08 -10.89 -6.65
N LYS A 106 15.91 -11.66 -7.35
CA LYS A 106 16.88 -12.55 -6.73
C LYS A 106 18.01 -11.73 -6.09
#